data_AF-A0A2E4CIB6-F1
#
_entry.id   AF-A0A2E4CIB6-F1
#
_cell.length_a   1.000
_cell.length_b   1.000
_cell.length_c   1.000
_cell.angle_alpha   90.00
_cell.angle_beta   90.00
_cell.angle_gamma   90.00
#
_symmetry.space_group_name_H-M   'P 1'
#
loop_
_entity.id
_entity.type
_entity.pdbx_description
1 polymer ?
#
loop_
_entity_poly.entity_id
_entity_poly.type
_entity_poly.pdbx_seq_one_letter_code
_entity_poly.pdbx_strand_id
1 'polypeptide(L)'
;MKKLIIAAVVAAAVGGVAYANYAVTQEVKTVVDQQLSALSTQSGVDITYSDISASVFDSSMELSGIKVQSLDSNEAIATIDTIEVSGYEQDSIPPHTGFVMTNFRFSDDFLAQLPQNANNKLASTSYNVKSSLDYNKDSGDSAFAVNVTANEVADVHFNLGLAKSTPLMEASLAISKMQNSTQNGQLTLEQQLQQQSKMMAAMSQLEPRSISLSVADEGELKAVVESFLQAQGMTHEQFQQVVAMQLQQAPVSTDLETAITNFAQGLSSLSVSANLPEGQSMMQINQQIMALMGQPEELAKFINLQASGK
;
A
#
# COMPACT_ATOMS: atom_id res chain seq x y z
N MET A 1 -14.98 5.62 15.22
CA MET A 1 -14.74 6.70 14.24
C MET A 1 -13.26 7.12 14.09
N LYS A 2 -12.28 6.47 14.76
CA LYS A 2 -10.84 6.81 14.64
C LYS A 2 -10.02 5.95 13.65
N LYS A 3 -10.66 5.10 12.84
CA LYS A 3 -9.98 4.10 11.96
C LYS A 3 -9.79 4.55 10.51
N LEU A 4 -10.27 5.75 10.15
CA LEU A 4 -10.32 6.23 8.75
C LEU A 4 -9.25 7.28 8.41
N ILE A 5 -8.50 7.76 9.41
CA ILE A 5 -7.58 8.90 9.25
C ILE A 5 -6.33 8.53 8.42
N ILE A 6 -5.81 7.30 8.59
CA ILE A 6 -4.58 6.82 7.93
C ILE A 6 -4.80 6.59 6.42
N ALA A 7 -6.00 6.11 6.02
CA ALA A 7 -6.33 5.87 4.62
C ALA A 7 -6.58 7.17 3.83
N ALA A 8 -7.05 8.23 4.49
CA ALA A 8 -7.36 9.51 3.86
C ALA A 8 -6.10 10.25 3.38
N VAL A 9 -5.02 10.21 4.17
CA VAL A 9 -3.74 10.87 3.85
C VAL A 9 -3.09 10.25 2.59
N VAL A 10 -3.16 8.92 2.44
CA VAL A 10 -2.62 8.21 1.27
C VAL A 10 -3.48 8.44 0.01
N ALA A 11 -4.80 8.58 0.17
CA ALA A 11 -5.71 8.87 -0.94
C ALA A 11 -5.58 10.31 -1.49
N ALA A 12 -5.17 11.26 -0.65
CA ALA A 12 -5.04 12.68 -0.99
C ALA A 12 -3.97 12.99 -2.05
N ALA A 13 -2.95 12.15 -2.17
CA ALA A 13 -1.84 12.40 -3.07
C ALA A 13 -2.11 11.99 -4.53
N VAL A 14 -3.08 11.11 -4.78
CA VAL A 14 -3.25 10.48 -6.11
C VAL A 14 -4.10 11.33 -7.06
N GLY A 15 -4.70 12.44 -6.58
CA GLY A 15 -5.51 13.33 -7.41
C GLY A 15 -4.71 14.47 -8.04
N GLY A 16 -3.78 14.11 -8.90
CA GLY A 16 -3.69 14.59 -10.27
C GLY A 16 -3.65 16.06 -10.65
N VAL A 17 -2.57 16.46 -11.36
CA VAL A 17 -2.56 17.58 -12.32
C VAL A 17 -1.38 17.47 -13.30
N ALA A 18 -1.56 17.97 -14.53
CA ALA A 18 -0.52 18.18 -15.54
C ALA A 18 -0.55 19.61 -16.13
N TYR A 19 0.64 20.12 -16.53
CA TYR A 19 0.98 21.22 -17.50
C TYR A 19 1.31 22.69 -17.08
N ALA A 20 2.62 23.04 -17.11
CA ALA A 20 3.32 24.36 -17.27
C ALA A 20 3.42 25.48 -16.16
N ASN A 21 4.65 25.74 -15.68
CA ASN A 21 5.07 26.49 -14.47
C ASN A 21 4.61 27.95 -14.23
N TYR A 22 4.48 28.27 -12.93
CA TYR A 22 3.84 29.40 -12.20
C TYR A 22 2.30 29.45 -12.22
N ALA A 23 1.66 29.38 -13.39
CA ALA A 23 0.19 29.20 -13.45
C ALA A 23 -0.22 27.83 -12.89
N VAL A 24 0.58 26.80 -13.19
CA VAL A 24 0.48 25.44 -12.62
C VAL A 24 0.45 25.41 -11.13
N THR A 25 1.37 26.09 -10.44
CA THR A 25 1.40 25.98 -8.99
C THR A 25 0.08 26.42 -8.39
N GLN A 26 -0.59 27.44 -8.95
CA GLN A 26 -1.91 27.91 -8.49
C GLN A 26 -3.08 27.01 -8.93
N GLU A 27 -3.05 26.47 -10.15
CA GLU A 27 -4.08 25.52 -10.62
C GLU A 27 -3.98 24.18 -9.87
N VAL A 28 -2.75 23.68 -9.69
CA VAL A 28 -2.44 22.52 -8.86
C VAL A 28 -2.86 22.78 -7.42
N LYS A 29 -2.51 23.94 -6.86
CA LYS A 29 -2.95 24.35 -5.53
C LYS A 29 -4.46 24.30 -5.41
N THR A 30 -5.20 24.80 -6.40
CA THR A 30 -6.67 24.81 -6.39
C THR A 30 -7.25 23.39 -6.40
N VAL A 31 -6.71 22.50 -7.24
CA VAL A 31 -7.14 21.10 -7.32
C VAL A 31 -6.80 20.35 -6.03
N VAL A 32 -5.58 20.53 -5.51
CA VAL A 32 -5.14 19.95 -4.23
C VAL A 32 -6.02 20.46 -3.09
N ASP A 33 -6.25 21.77 -2.99
CA ASP A 33 -7.11 22.36 -1.95
C ASP A 33 -8.54 21.80 -2.03
N GLN A 34 -9.08 21.62 -3.23
CA GLN A 34 -10.42 21.07 -3.43
C GLN A 34 -10.50 19.60 -2.99
N GLN A 35 -9.48 18.80 -3.31
CA GLN A 35 -9.42 17.41 -2.91
C GLN A 35 -9.18 17.26 -1.41
N LEU A 36 -8.24 18.01 -0.85
CA LEU A 36 -8.02 18.06 0.59
C LEU A 36 -9.30 18.48 1.31
N SER A 37 -10.03 19.49 0.83
CA SER A 37 -11.32 19.90 1.43
C SER A 37 -12.39 18.80 1.36
N ALA A 38 -12.50 18.10 0.23
CA ALA A 38 -13.42 16.97 0.10
C ALA A 38 -13.06 15.82 1.06
N LEU A 39 -11.77 15.51 1.16
CA LEU A 39 -11.21 14.54 2.10
C LEU A 39 -11.46 14.97 3.54
N SER A 40 -11.23 16.24 3.88
CA SER A 40 -11.44 16.78 5.23
C SER A 40 -12.90 16.62 5.65
N THR A 41 -13.83 16.93 4.75
CA THR A 41 -15.28 16.76 4.96
C THR A 41 -15.65 15.29 5.19
N GLN A 42 -15.02 14.37 4.46
CA GLN A 42 -15.32 12.93 4.55
C GLN A 42 -14.67 12.25 5.76
N SER A 43 -13.48 12.71 6.16
CA SER A 43 -12.63 12.06 7.16
C SER A 43 -12.68 12.70 8.55
N GLY A 44 -13.22 13.92 8.67
CA GLY A 44 -13.29 14.66 9.94
C GLY A 44 -11.92 15.17 10.42
N VAL A 45 -10.94 15.29 9.53
CA VAL A 45 -9.63 15.88 9.81
C VAL A 45 -9.37 17.03 8.86
N ASP A 46 -8.72 18.09 9.34
CA ASP A 46 -8.24 19.17 8.49
C ASP A 46 -6.79 18.88 8.05
N ILE A 47 -6.51 19.05 6.76
CA ILE A 47 -5.20 18.78 6.17
C ILE A 47 -4.69 20.06 5.52
N THR A 48 -3.54 20.54 5.99
CA THR A 48 -2.89 21.76 5.50
C THR A 48 -1.46 21.46 5.08
N TYR A 49 -0.87 22.28 4.22
CA TYR A 49 0.52 22.18 3.77
C TYR A 49 1.17 23.57 3.75
N SER A 50 2.49 23.61 3.86
CA SER A 50 3.25 24.87 3.89
C SER A 50 3.71 25.34 2.50
N ASP A 51 4.01 24.39 1.62
CA ASP A 51 4.48 24.68 0.27
C ASP A 51 4.04 23.61 -0.73
N ILE A 52 3.98 24.00 -2.00
CA ILE A 52 3.66 23.13 -3.12
C ILE A 52 4.56 23.49 -4.30
N SER A 53 5.26 22.49 -4.82
CA SER A 53 6.06 22.63 -6.03
C SER A 53 5.58 21.62 -7.09
N ALA A 54 5.78 21.98 -8.35
CA ALA A 54 5.44 21.12 -9.46
C ALA A 54 6.52 21.25 -10.53
N SER A 55 6.88 20.13 -11.15
CA SER A 55 7.84 20.10 -12.23
C SER A 55 7.23 19.43 -13.47
N VAL A 56 7.40 20.11 -14.59
CA VAL A 56 6.85 19.71 -15.89
C VAL A 56 7.78 18.72 -16.59
N PHE A 57 9.07 18.71 -16.23
CA PHE A 57 10.07 17.89 -16.89
C PHE A 57 9.94 16.40 -16.57
N ASP A 58 9.48 16.10 -15.36
CA ASP A 58 9.30 14.78 -14.76
C ASP A 58 7.82 14.51 -14.42
N SER A 59 6.92 15.43 -14.79
CA SER A 59 5.48 15.38 -14.47
C SER A 59 5.25 15.05 -12.99
N SER A 60 5.94 15.79 -12.11
CA SER A 60 5.92 15.58 -10.66
C SER A 60 5.31 16.76 -9.91
N MET A 61 4.77 16.45 -8.73
CA MET A 61 4.28 17.41 -7.74
C MET A 61 4.81 17.01 -6.37
N GLU A 62 5.26 18.00 -5.59
CA GLU A 62 5.66 17.82 -4.20
C GLU A 62 4.86 18.76 -3.29
N LEU A 63 4.29 18.21 -2.23
CA LEU A 63 3.73 18.94 -1.10
C LEU A 63 4.69 18.86 0.07
N SER A 64 4.94 19.99 0.74
CA SER A 64 5.90 20.09 1.83
C SER A 64 5.27 20.66 3.11
N GLY A 65 5.68 20.12 4.26
CA GLY A 65 5.27 20.57 5.60
C GLY A 65 3.77 20.37 5.87
N ILE A 66 3.28 19.16 5.62
CA ILE A 66 1.87 18.82 5.74
C ILE A 66 1.51 18.57 7.21
N LYS A 67 0.36 19.08 7.64
CA LYS A 67 -0.19 18.92 8.99
C LYS A 67 -1.61 18.38 8.91
N VAL A 68 -1.88 17.37 9.73
CA VAL A 68 -3.21 16.78 9.90
C VAL A 68 -3.72 17.12 11.29
N GLN A 69 -4.90 17.70 11.37
CA GLN A 69 -5.52 18.16 12.61
C GLN A 69 -6.96 17.65 12.71
N SER A 70 -7.51 17.55 13.92
CA SER A 70 -8.93 17.24 14.09
C SER A 70 -9.77 18.43 13.67
N LEU A 71 -10.80 18.19 12.84
CA LEU A 71 -11.70 19.24 12.37
C LEU A 71 -12.61 19.76 13.49
N ASP A 72 -12.88 18.94 14.51
CA ASP A 72 -13.77 19.27 15.64
C ASP A 72 -13.03 19.96 16.81
N SER A 73 -11.81 19.53 17.12
CA SER A 73 -11.05 20.01 18.29
C SER A 73 -9.85 20.88 17.95
N ASN A 74 -9.50 21.00 16.67
CA ASN A 74 -8.28 21.69 16.20
C ASN A 74 -6.99 21.14 16.86
N GLU A 75 -7.02 19.89 17.34
CA GLU A 75 -5.87 19.21 17.91
C GLU A 75 -4.99 18.63 16.81
N ALA A 76 -3.67 18.76 16.94
CA ALA A 76 -2.73 18.17 16.01
C ALA A 76 -2.80 16.63 16.09
N ILE A 77 -2.88 15.97 14.93
CA ILE A 77 -2.95 14.50 14.83
C ILE A 77 -1.64 13.94 14.27
N ALA A 78 -1.14 14.51 13.17
CA ALA A 78 0.04 14.01 12.48
C ALA A 78 0.73 15.10 11.65
N THR A 79 1.96 14.82 11.27
CA THR A 79 2.78 15.62 10.35
C THR A 79 3.40 14.73 9.29
N ILE A 80 3.65 15.30 8.12
CA ILE A 80 4.37 14.65 7.02
C ILE A 80 5.31 15.69 6.45
N ASP A 81 6.57 15.31 6.25
CA ASP A 81 7.56 16.26 5.74
C ASP A 81 7.29 16.52 4.26
N THR A 82 7.21 15.46 3.46
CA THR A 82 6.94 15.58 2.02
C THR A 82 5.99 14.49 1.51
N ILE A 83 5.21 14.86 0.50
CA ILE A 83 4.53 13.94 -0.41
C ILE A 83 4.94 14.30 -1.83
N GLU A 84 5.52 13.37 -2.56
CA GLU A 84 5.85 13.48 -3.97
C GLU A 84 5.00 12.51 -4.79
N VAL A 85 4.50 12.99 -5.92
CA VAL A 85 3.76 12.19 -6.90
C VAL A 85 4.40 12.44 -8.25
N SER A 86 4.79 11.39 -8.96
CA SER A 86 5.50 11.49 -10.24
C SER A 86 4.78 10.70 -11.34
N GLY A 87 4.97 11.15 -12.59
CA GLY A 87 4.42 10.50 -13.76
C GLY A 87 2.89 10.50 -13.81
N TYR A 88 2.23 11.50 -13.21
CA TYR A 88 0.78 11.63 -13.33
C TYR A 88 0.38 12.22 -14.68
N GLU A 89 -0.55 11.57 -15.38
CA GLU A 89 -1.17 12.10 -16.60
C GLU A 89 -2.70 12.00 -16.52
N GLN A 90 -3.41 13.12 -16.71
CA GLN A 90 -4.87 13.16 -16.58
C GLN A 90 -5.61 12.34 -17.65
N ASP A 91 -5.06 12.31 -18.87
CA ASP A 91 -5.75 11.79 -20.04
C ASP A 91 -5.24 10.45 -20.56
N SER A 92 -4.19 9.92 -19.95
CA SER A 92 -3.37 8.84 -20.47
C SER A 92 -2.90 7.92 -19.34
N ILE A 93 -2.56 6.67 -19.68
CA ILE A 93 -1.92 5.75 -18.75
C ILE A 93 -0.41 5.97 -18.90
N PRO A 94 0.25 6.58 -17.90
CA PRO A 94 1.68 6.85 -17.96
C PRO A 94 2.47 5.54 -17.91
N PRO A 95 3.68 5.50 -18.50
CA PRO A 95 4.55 4.33 -18.41
C PRO A 95 5.08 4.08 -16.99
N HIS A 96 5.11 5.12 -16.16
CA HIS A 96 5.51 5.06 -14.75
C HIS A 96 4.66 6.02 -13.93
N THR A 97 4.19 5.59 -12.77
CA THR A 97 3.62 6.46 -11.74
C THR A 97 4.29 6.15 -10.40
N GLY A 98 4.76 7.18 -9.71
CA GLY A 98 5.39 7.07 -8.41
C GLY A 98 4.64 7.86 -7.35
N PHE A 99 4.67 7.37 -6.12
CA PHE A 99 4.24 8.09 -4.93
C PHE A 99 5.26 7.87 -3.81
N VAL A 100 5.71 8.96 -3.19
CA VAL A 100 6.65 8.94 -2.09
C VAL A 100 6.12 9.82 -0.97
N MET A 101 5.89 9.24 0.20
CA MET A 101 5.62 9.95 1.43
C MET A 101 6.81 9.81 2.36
N THR A 102 7.32 10.93 2.85
CA THR A 102 8.47 10.95 3.74
C THR A 102 8.08 11.45 5.12
N ASN A 103 8.55 10.73 6.14
CA ASN A 103 8.50 11.13 7.54
C ASN A 103 7.08 11.42 8.07
N PHE A 104 6.11 10.57 7.74
CA PHE A 104 4.82 10.59 8.43
C PHE A 104 5.03 10.28 9.92
N ARG A 105 4.54 11.14 10.81
CA ARG A 105 4.64 11.00 12.27
C ARG A 105 3.34 11.44 12.94
N PHE A 106 2.87 10.67 13.92
CA PHE A 106 1.81 11.14 14.81
C PHE A 106 2.34 12.27 15.72
N SER A 107 1.46 13.19 16.11
CA SER A 107 1.81 14.24 17.07
C SER A 107 1.94 13.67 18.48
N ASP A 108 2.77 14.31 19.32
CA ASP A 108 2.90 13.92 20.73
C ASP A 108 1.56 14.00 21.48
N ASP A 109 0.75 15.01 21.17
CA ASP A 109 -0.59 15.19 21.73
C ASP A 109 -1.50 14.01 21.39
N PHE A 110 -1.46 13.54 20.15
CA PHE A 110 -2.24 12.37 19.72
C PHE A 110 -1.74 11.09 20.40
N LEU A 111 -0.42 10.91 20.49
CA LEU A 111 0.19 9.76 21.16
C LEU A 111 -0.16 9.71 22.64
N ALA A 112 -0.24 10.85 23.32
CA ALA A 112 -0.64 10.94 24.72
C ALA A 112 -2.10 10.52 24.96
N GLN A 113 -2.96 10.60 23.93
CA GLN A 113 -4.36 10.16 24.00
C GLN A 113 -4.55 8.67 23.65
N LEU A 114 -3.52 7.99 23.17
CA LEU A 114 -3.61 6.56 22.87
C LEU A 114 -3.71 5.75 24.16
N PRO A 115 -4.49 4.65 24.18
CA PRO A 115 -4.43 3.67 25.27
C PRO A 115 -2.98 3.23 25.53
N GLN A 116 -2.61 2.93 26.78
CA GLN A 116 -1.24 2.54 27.14
C GLN A 116 -0.69 1.38 26.28
N ASN A 117 -1.57 0.49 25.85
CA ASN A 117 -1.29 -0.69 25.04
C ASN A 117 -1.22 -0.40 23.52
N ALA A 118 -1.55 0.82 23.08
CA ALA A 118 -1.45 1.29 21.70
C ALA A 118 -0.28 2.27 21.49
N ASN A 119 0.27 2.85 22.56
CA ASN A 119 1.46 3.70 22.50
C ASN A 119 2.73 2.84 22.55
N ASN A 120 3.07 2.22 21.42
CA ASN A 120 4.28 1.41 21.25
C ASN A 120 5.30 2.13 20.35
N LYS A 121 6.49 1.54 20.17
CA LYS A 121 7.54 2.07 19.29
C LYS A 121 7.04 2.28 17.84
N LEU A 122 6.07 1.49 17.37
CA LEU A 122 5.42 1.72 16.07
C LEU A 122 4.59 3.02 16.08
N ALA A 123 3.81 3.30 17.12
CA ALA A 123 3.04 4.54 17.16
C ALA A 123 3.94 5.80 17.16
N SER A 124 5.09 5.74 17.82
CA SER A 124 6.00 6.88 17.97
C SER A 124 7.06 7.01 16.88
N THR A 125 7.20 6.02 15.99
CA THR A 125 8.17 6.12 14.89
C THR A 125 7.66 6.96 13.73
N SER A 126 8.59 7.31 12.84
CA SER A 126 8.31 7.94 11.55
C SER A 126 8.20 6.88 10.47
N TYR A 127 7.33 7.16 9.49
CA TYR A 127 7.03 6.25 8.40
C TYR A 127 7.38 6.88 7.07
N ASN A 128 8.04 6.10 6.22
CA ASN A 128 8.21 6.38 4.81
C ASN A 128 7.36 5.39 4.01
N VAL A 129 6.69 5.88 2.99
CA VAL A 129 5.95 5.02 2.05
C VAL A 129 6.42 5.36 0.66
N LYS A 130 6.77 4.34 -0.12
CA LYS A 130 7.10 4.45 -1.53
C LYS A 130 6.22 3.48 -2.28
N SER A 131 5.55 3.93 -3.32
CA SER A 131 4.86 3.04 -4.25
C SER A 131 5.15 3.43 -5.68
N SER A 132 5.16 2.44 -6.56
CA SER A 132 5.30 2.64 -7.99
C SER A 132 4.40 1.70 -8.78
N LEU A 133 4.02 2.17 -9.96
CA LEU A 133 3.36 1.40 -10.99
C LEU A 133 4.10 1.64 -12.31
N ASP A 134 4.77 0.60 -12.80
CA ASP A 134 5.32 0.58 -14.15
C ASP A 134 4.34 -0.12 -15.08
N TYR A 135 4.04 0.48 -16.23
CA TYR A 135 3.14 -0.08 -17.24
C TYR A 135 3.78 -0.07 -18.62
N ASN A 136 3.83 -1.24 -19.25
CA ASN A 136 4.27 -1.39 -20.63
C ASN A 136 3.05 -1.48 -21.55
N LYS A 137 2.83 -0.44 -22.36
CA LYS A 137 1.69 -0.38 -23.28
C LYS A 137 1.78 -1.39 -24.43
N ASP A 138 2.98 -1.79 -24.83
CA ASP A 138 3.19 -2.69 -25.98
C ASP A 138 2.92 -4.15 -25.60
N SER A 139 3.36 -4.58 -24.41
CA SER A 139 3.10 -5.94 -23.91
C SER A 139 1.82 -6.04 -23.08
N GLY A 140 1.34 -4.92 -22.52
CA GLY A 140 0.26 -4.89 -21.55
C GLY A 140 0.68 -5.35 -20.16
N ASP A 141 1.98 -5.45 -19.87
CA ASP A 141 2.48 -5.84 -18.55
C ASP A 141 2.48 -4.67 -17.58
N SER A 142 2.32 -4.96 -16.30
CA SER A 142 2.46 -3.97 -15.23
C SER A 142 3.20 -4.53 -14.03
N ALA A 143 4.03 -3.71 -13.40
CA ALA A 143 4.68 -4.03 -12.13
C ALA A 143 4.28 -3.00 -11.08
N PHE A 144 3.73 -3.48 -9.98
CA PHE A 144 3.39 -2.67 -8.81
C PHE A 144 4.36 -2.97 -7.68
N ALA A 145 4.90 -1.93 -7.06
CA ALA A 145 5.76 -2.04 -5.90
C ALA A 145 5.26 -1.12 -4.80
N VAL A 146 5.31 -1.59 -3.55
CA VAL A 146 5.05 -0.80 -2.34
C VAL A 146 6.11 -1.15 -1.32
N ASN A 147 6.75 -0.13 -0.79
CA ASN A 147 7.62 -0.20 0.37
C ASN A 147 7.01 0.70 1.46
N VAL A 148 6.90 0.15 2.68
CA VAL A 148 6.57 0.88 3.89
C VAL A 148 7.69 0.66 4.90
N THR A 149 8.44 1.72 5.18
CA THR A 149 9.50 1.72 6.19
C THR A 149 8.99 2.39 7.46
N ALA A 150 8.90 1.64 8.54
CA ALA A 150 8.82 2.17 9.89
C ALA A 150 10.25 2.41 10.37
N ASN A 151 10.71 3.67 10.36
CA ASN A 151 12.11 4.02 10.56
C ASN A 151 12.63 3.45 11.89
N GLU A 152 13.85 2.90 11.87
CA GLU A 152 14.50 2.19 12.98
C GLU A 152 13.77 0.94 13.50
N VAL A 153 12.65 0.54 12.88
CA VAL A 153 11.85 -0.59 13.34
C VAL A 153 11.85 -1.69 12.30
N ALA A 154 11.21 -1.47 11.16
CA ALA A 154 11.07 -2.49 10.14
C ALA A 154 10.82 -1.89 8.76
N ASP A 155 11.20 -2.64 7.73
CA ASP A 155 10.91 -2.34 6.34
C ASP A 155 10.04 -3.45 5.73
N VAL A 156 8.92 -3.07 5.12
CA VAL A 156 7.94 -4.01 4.54
C VAL A 156 7.80 -3.73 3.05
N HIS A 157 8.12 -4.71 2.22
CA HIS A 157 8.03 -4.59 0.76
C HIS A 157 6.99 -5.54 0.22
N PHE A 158 6.22 -5.07 -0.75
CA PHE A 158 5.27 -5.84 -1.52
C PHE A 158 5.46 -5.53 -3.00
N ASN A 159 5.64 -6.56 -3.83
CA ASN A 159 5.66 -6.41 -5.28
C ASN A 159 4.65 -7.35 -5.92
N LEU A 160 4.04 -6.89 -7.01
CA LEU A 160 3.08 -7.63 -7.81
C LEU A 160 3.37 -7.38 -9.30
N GLY A 161 3.74 -8.43 -10.01
CA GLY A 161 3.84 -8.43 -11.47
C GLY A 161 2.57 -8.99 -12.10
N LEU A 162 2.04 -8.30 -13.09
CA LEU A 162 0.86 -8.70 -13.87
C LEU A 162 1.16 -8.61 -15.36
N ALA A 163 0.55 -9.50 -16.12
CA ALA A 163 0.44 -9.42 -17.58
C ALA A 163 -1.02 -9.19 -17.97
N LYS A 164 -1.23 -8.72 -19.21
CA LYS A 164 -2.56 -8.38 -19.75
C LYS A 164 -3.32 -7.38 -18.88
N SER A 165 -2.60 -6.42 -18.31
CA SER A 165 -3.12 -5.36 -17.43
C SER A 165 -3.81 -4.23 -18.19
N THR A 166 -3.67 -4.14 -19.52
CA THR A 166 -4.27 -3.05 -20.32
C THR A 166 -5.76 -2.80 -20.03
N PRO A 167 -6.65 -3.81 -19.98
CA PRO A 167 -8.05 -3.58 -19.65
C PRO A 167 -8.26 -3.00 -18.25
N LEU A 168 -7.40 -3.37 -17.28
CA LEU A 168 -7.44 -2.83 -15.92
C LEU A 168 -7.00 -1.38 -15.89
N MET A 169 -5.90 -1.06 -16.59
CA MET A 169 -5.38 0.31 -16.68
C MET A 169 -6.38 1.25 -17.38
N GLU A 170 -7.01 0.79 -18.46
CA GLU A 170 -8.04 1.55 -19.17
C GLU A 170 -9.31 1.76 -18.32
N ALA A 171 -9.72 0.73 -17.58
CA ALA A 171 -10.84 0.85 -16.64
C ALA A 171 -10.53 1.85 -15.51
N SER A 172 -9.31 1.83 -14.96
CA SER A 172 -8.84 2.80 -13.96
C SER A 172 -8.87 4.22 -14.51
N LEU A 173 -8.32 4.45 -15.70
CA LEU A 173 -8.32 5.75 -16.36
C LEU A 173 -9.75 6.27 -16.58
N ALA A 174 -10.67 5.41 -17.03
CA ALA A 174 -12.07 5.77 -17.22
C ALA A 174 -12.75 6.20 -15.90
N ILE A 175 -12.45 5.51 -14.80
CA ILE A 175 -12.94 5.88 -13.46
C ILE A 175 -12.39 7.26 -13.04
N SER A 176 -11.09 7.48 -13.19
CA SER A 176 -10.45 8.76 -12.86
C SER A 176 -11.07 9.92 -13.65
N LYS A 177 -11.27 9.76 -14.97
CA LYS A 177 -11.91 10.77 -15.81
C LYS A 177 -13.34 11.10 -15.34
N MET A 178 -14.13 10.09 -15.00
CA MET A 178 -15.50 10.30 -14.52
C MET A 178 -15.55 11.00 -13.15
N GLN A 179 -14.63 10.66 -12.24
CA GLN A 179 -14.54 11.32 -10.94
C GLN A 179 -14.20 12.81 -11.10
N ASN A 180 -13.23 13.13 -11.96
CA ASN A 180 -12.85 14.51 -12.26
C ASN A 180 -13.97 15.30 -12.97
N SER A 181 -14.86 14.63 -13.71
CA SER A 181 -15.97 15.27 -14.44
C SER A 181 -17.18 15.59 -13.55
N THR A 182 -17.30 14.97 -12.38
CA THR A 182 -18.51 15.03 -11.56
C THR A 182 -18.37 16.09 -10.47
N GLN A 183 -18.90 17.29 -10.72
CA GLN A 183 -18.79 18.48 -9.85
C GLN A 183 -19.37 18.36 -8.42
N ASN A 184 -19.83 17.18 -7.98
CA ASN A 184 -20.34 16.94 -6.61
C ASN A 184 -20.05 15.51 -6.08
N GLY A 185 -19.08 14.80 -6.66
CA GLY A 185 -18.52 13.56 -6.07
C GLY A 185 -19.44 12.34 -5.96
N GLN A 186 -20.71 12.39 -6.36
CA GLN A 186 -21.62 11.24 -6.33
C GLN A 186 -21.97 10.73 -7.72
N LEU A 187 -21.37 9.60 -8.07
CA LEU A 187 -21.79 8.77 -9.20
C LEU A 187 -23.20 8.24 -8.94
N THR A 188 -24.01 8.13 -9.99
CA THR A 188 -25.30 7.43 -9.87
C THR A 188 -25.06 5.94 -9.56
N LEU A 189 -26.04 5.28 -8.93
CA LEU A 189 -25.95 3.83 -8.66
C LEU A 189 -25.72 3.03 -9.97
N GLU A 190 -26.34 3.44 -11.06
CA GLU A 190 -26.15 2.82 -12.38
C GLU A 190 -24.70 2.96 -12.87
N GLN A 191 -24.11 4.16 -12.73
CA GLN A 191 -22.70 4.40 -13.08
C GLN A 191 -21.75 3.58 -12.19
N GLN A 192 -22.04 3.48 -10.89
CA GLN A 192 -21.25 2.66 -9.96
C GLN A 192 -21.28 1.17 -10.34
N LEU A 193 -22.47 0.64 -10.64
CA LEU A 193 -22.63 -0.76 -11.06
C LEU A 193 -21.93 -1.04 -12.39
N GLN A 194 -22.00 -0.10 -13.33
CA GLN A 194 -21.28 -0.21 -14.60
C GLN A 194 -19.76 -0.22 -14.40
N GLN A 195 -19.23 0.64 -13.52
CA GLN A 195 -17.80 0.69 -13.18
C GLN A 195 -17.35 -0.60 -12.51
N GLN A 196 -18.11 -1.08 -11.52
CA GLN A 196 -17.82 -2.36 -10.86
C GLN A 196 -17.79 -3.50 -11.87
N SER A 197 -18.75 -3.55 -12.80
CA SER A 197 -18.80 -4.57 -13.84
C SER A 197 -17.58 -4.52 -14.78
N LYS A 198 -17.15 -3.32 -15.21
CA LYS A 198 -15.94 -3.14 -16.03
C LYS A 198 -14.68 -3.57 -15.29
N MET A 199 -14.55 -3.19 -14.02
CA MET A 199 -13.41 -3.61 -13.19
C MET A 199 -13.38 -5.13 -13.02
N MET A 200 -14.51 -5.77 -12.74
CA MET A 200 -14.59 -7.23 -12.62
C MET A 200 -14.21 -7.93 -13.92
N ALA A 201 -14.65 -7.41 -15.07
CA ALA A 201 -14.29 -7.94 -16.38
C ALA A 201 -12.81 -7.72 -16.75
N ALA A 202 -12.20 -6.63 -16.27
CA ALA A 202 -10.77 -6.40 -16.42
C ALA A 202 -9.96 -7.35 -15.52
N MET A 203 -10.38 -7.50 -14.25
CA MET A 203 -9.72 -8.39 -13.28
C MET A 203 -9.74 -9.86 -13.72
N SER A 204 -10.78 -10.31 -14.41
CA SER A 204 -10.86 -11.69 -14.91
C SER A 204 -9.87 -12.00 -16.04
N GLN A 205 -9.38 -10.96 -16.73
CA GLN A 205 -8.41 -11.09 -17.82
C GLN A 205 -6.95 -10.98 -17.36
N LEU A 206 -6.73 -10.53 -16.12
CA LEU A 206 -5.39 -10.40 -15.56
C LEU A 206 -4.71 -11.76 -15.43
N GLU A 207 -3.46 -11.78 -15.83
CA GLU A 207 -2.55 -12.90 -15.60
C GLU A 207 -1.52 -12.47 -14.56
N PRO A 208 -1.60 -12.96 -13.32
CA PRO A 208 -0.57 -12.66 -12.35
C PRO A 208 0.73 -13.37 -12.76
N ARG A 209 1.87 -12.70 -12.60
CA ARG A 209 3.18 -13.23 -12.99
C ARG A 209 4.08 -13.44 -11.79
N SER A 210 4.09 -12.48 -10.87
CA SER A 210 4.89 -12.59 -9.67
C SER A 210 4.19 -11.91 -8.51
N ILE A 211 4.43 -12.43 -7.32
CA ILE A 211 4.06 -11.79 -6.07
C ILE A 211 5.23 -11.97 -5.10
N SER A 212 5.62 -10.90 -4.41
CA SER A 212 6.61 -10.99 -3.36
C SER A 212 6.20 -10.14 -2.17
N LEU A 213 6.40 -10.67 -0.98
CA LEU A 213 6.25 -9.96 0.28
C LEU A 213 7.54 -10.16 1.07
N SER A 214 8.09 -9.09 1.65
CA SER A 214 9.15 -9.20 2.63
C SER A 214 8.96 -8.25 3.79
N VAL A 215 9.44 -8.68 4.95
CA VAL A 215 9.67 -7.85 6.12
C VAL A 215 11.13 -8.00 6.52
N ALA A 216 11.78 -6.88 6.83
CA ALA A 216 13.15 -6.83 7.33
C ALA A 216 13.21 -5.96 8.58
N ASP A 217 14.10 -6.31 9.49
CA ASP A 217 14.43 -5.54 10.67
C ASP A 217 15.27 -4.32 10.29
N GLU A 218 14.83 -3.15 10.74
CA GLU A 218 15.57 -1.88 10.61
C GLU A 218 16.14 -1.43 11.97
N GLY A 219 16.08 -2.28 13.00
CA GLY A 219 16.75 -2.10 14.29
C GLY A 219 15.96 -2.64 15.47
N GLU A 220 14.65 -2.43 15.49
CA GLU A 220 13.77 -2.67 16.64
C GLU A 220 12.60 -3.63 16.35
N LEU A 221 12.59 -4.33 15.20
CA LEU A 221 11.50 -5.25 14.83
C LEU A 221 11.29 -6.30 15.92
N LYS A 222 12.37 -6.92 16.40
CA LYS A 222 12.32 -7.91 17.46
C LYS A 222 11.70 -7.36 18.75
N ALA A 223 12.13 -6.18 19.19
CA ALA A 223 11.62 -5.56 20.41
C ALA A 223 10.12 -5.24 20.29
N VAL A 224 9.67 -4.80 19.12
CA VAL A 224 8.26 -4.55 18.83
C VAL A 224 7.44 -5.84 18.89
N VAL A 225 7.92 -6.92 18.26
CA VAL A 225 7.24 -8.22 18.30
C VAL A 225 7.18 -8.76 19.73
N GLU A 226 8.29 -8.72 20.48
CA GLU A 226 8.32 -9.18 21.87
C GLU A 226 7.39 -8.36 22.77
N SER A 227 7.33 -7.03 22.59
CA SER A 227 6.40 -6.17 23.32
C SER A 227 4.94 -6.53 23.02
N PHE A 228 4.63 -6.83 21.75
CA PHE A 228 3.29 -7.27 21.36
C PHE A 228 2.92 -8.63 21.96
N LEU A 229 3.86 -9.59 21.98
CA LEU A 229 3.66 -10.89 22.62
C LEU A 229 3.43 -10.74 24.13
N GLN A 230 4.24 -9.93 24.80
CA GLN A 230 4.10 -9.66 26.24
C GLN A 230 2.75 -9.04 26.57
N ALA A 231 2.24 -8.12 25.74
CA ALA A 231 0.91 -7.54 25.91
C ALA A 231 -0.23 -8.57 25.79
N GLN A 232 0.02 -9.69 25.09
CA GLN A 232 -0.89 -10.85 25.02
C GLN A 232 -0.62 -11.88 26.12
N GLY A 233 0.30 -11.62 27.05
CA GLY A 233 0.71 -12.57 28.08
C GLY A 233 1.51 -13.76 27.52
N MET A 234 2.13 -13.60 26.35
CA MET A 234 2.89 -14.63 25.65
C MET A 234 4.39 -14.32 25.65
N THR A 235 5.22 -15.33 25.84
CA THR A 235 6.68 -15.21 25.65
C THR A 235 7.09 -15.51 24.21
N HIS A 236 8.30 -15.13 23.82
CA HIS A 236 8.85 -15.46 22.49
C HIS A 236 8.93 -16.99 22.29
N GLU A 237 9.31 -17.75 23.31
CA GLU A 237 9.34 -19.23 23.25
C GLU A 237 7.94 -19.82 23.00
N GLN A 238 6.91 -19.29 23.66
CA GLN A 238 5.53 -19.71 23.44
C GLN A 238 5.07 -19.35 22.02
N PHE A 239 5.48 -18.20 21.48
CA PHE A 239 5.22 -17.84 20.10
C PHE A 239 5.83 -18.85 19.11
N GLN A 240 7.09 -19.24 19.32
CA GLN A 240 7.74 -20.27 18.50
C GLN A 240 7.00 -21.61 18.55
N GLN A 241 6.50 -22.00 19.72
CA GLN A 241 5.69 -23.22 19.88
C GLN A 241 4.34 -23.11 19.15
N VAL A 242 3.67 -21.96 19.21
CA VAL A 242 2.43 -21.70 18.48
C VAL A 242 2.66 -21.78 16.98
N VAL A 243 3.74 -21.17 16.48
CA VAL A 243 4.13 -21.24 15.07
C VAL A 243 4.37 -22.68 14.64
N ALA A 244 5.15 -23.44 15.41
CA ALA A 244 5.42 -24.86 15.13
C ALA A 244 4.12 -25.70 15.11
N MET A 245 3.22 -25.47 16.06
CA MET A 245 1.93 -26.17 16.10
C MET A 245 1.04 -25.80 14.90
N GLN A 246 1.06 -24.53 14.46
CA GLN A 246 0.29 -24.09 13.29
C GLN A 246 0.82 -24.72 11.99
N LEU A 247 2.15 -24.81 11.84
CA LEU A 247 2.78 -25.48 10.70
C LEU A 247 2.48 -26.98 10.67
N GLN A 248 2.34 -27.62 11.83
CA GLN A 248 1.90 -29.02 11.92
C GLN A 248 0.43 -29.21 11.53
N GLN A 249 -0.46 -28.28 11.90
CA GLN A 249 -1.89 -28.36 11.58
C GLN A 249 -2.20 -27.98 10.12
N ALA A 250 -1.41 -27.07 9.55
CA ALA A 250 -1.51 -26.64 8.16
C ALA A 250 -0.13 -26.76 7.48
N PRO A 251 0.25 -27.98 7.05
CA PRO A 251 1.54 -28.21 6.42
C PRO A 251 1.77 -27.33 5.20
N VAL A 252 2.98 -26.79 5.10
CA VAL A 252 3.49 -26.01 3.96
C VAL A 252 4.69 -26.75 3.36
N SER A 253 5.29 -26.21 2.29
CA SER A 253 6.52 -26.81 1.76
C SER A 253 7.66 -26.67 2.76
N THR A 254 8.62 -27.59 2.69
CA THR A 254 9.78 -27.65 3.58
C THR A 254 10.56 -26.33 3.60
N ASP A 255 10.73 -25.69 2.44
CA ASP A 255 11.42 -24.41 2.32
C ASP A 255 10.67 -23.27 3.04
N LEU A 256 9.34 -23.22 2.89
CA LEU A 256 8.52 -22.23 3.56
C LEU A 256 8.42 -22.48 5.07
N GLU A 257 8.31 -23.75 5.49
CA GLU A 257 8.34 -24.14 6.90
C GLU A 257 9.65 -23.65 7.55
N THR A 258 10.79 -23.95 6.90
CA THR A 258 12.12 -23.54 7.38
C THR A 258 12.24 -22.02 7.47
N ALA A 259 11.78 -21.28 6.45
CA ALA A 259 11.80 -19.83 6.45
C ALA A 259 10.95 -19.25 7.61
N ILE A 260 9.72 -19.73 7.79
CA ILE A 260 8.84 -19.28 8.86
C ILE A 260 9.43 -19.62 10.24
N THR A 261 9.96 -20.82 10.41
CA THR A 261 10.59 -21.24 11.67
C THR A 261 11.81 -20.39 11.99
N ASN A 262 12.70 -20.15 11.04
CA ASN A 262 13.89 -19.32 11.25
C ASN A 262 13.50 -17.89 11.59
N PHE A 263 12.56 -17.29 10.85
CA PHE A 263 12.05 -15.97 11.17
C PHE A 263 11.43 -15.92 12.57
N ALA A 264 10.63 -16.92 12.95
CA ALA A 264 10.04 -16.97 14.29
C ALA A 264 11.11 -17.08 15.39
N GLN A 265 12.30 -17.62 15.09
CA GLN A 265 13.42 -17.70 16.03
C GLN A 265 14.21 -16.39 16.12
N GLY A 266 14.57 -15.77 15.00
CA GLY A 266 15.44 -14.60 14.99
C GLY A 266 14.73 -13.25 14.88
N LEU A 267 13.51 -13.21 14.34
CA LEU A 267 12.70 -12.00 14.11
C LEU A 267 13.44 -10.91 13.32
N SER A 268 14.33 -11.32 12.40
CA SER A 268 15.19 -10.41 11.65
C SER A 268 14.66 -10.15 10.25
N SER A 269 14.28 -11.18 9.51
CA SER A 269 13.70 -10.97 8.18
C SER A 269 12.90 -12.18 7.71
N LEU A 270 11.82 -11.94 6.97
CA LEU A 270 11.09 -12.97 6.23
C LEU A 270 10.80 -12.45 4.83
N SER A 271 11.16 -13.22 3.81
CA SER A 271 10.84 -12.96 2.42
C SER A 271 10.15 -14.18 1.83
N VAL A 272 9.02 -13.95 1.16
CA VAL A 272 8.26 -14.97 0.44
C VAL A 272 7.93 -14.41 -0.93
N SER A 273 8.25 -15.16 -1.97
CA SER A 273 7.93 -14.80 -3.35
C SER A 273 7.44 -16.01 -4.13
N ALA A 274 6.59 -15.78 -5.12
CA ALA A 274 6.07 -16.80 -6.01
C ALA A 274 6.07 -16.25 -7.44
N ASN A 275 6.43 -17.11 -8.40
CA ASN A 275 6.32 -16.83 -9.82
C ASN A 275 5.23 -17.73 -10.39
N LEU A 276 4.11 -17.12 -10.77
CA LEU A 276 2.91 -17.82 -11.16
C LEU A 276 3.00 -18.25 -12.63
N PRO A 277 2.36 -19.38 -13.00
CA PRO A 277 2.42 -19.90 -14.35
C PRO A 277 1.96 -18.90 -15.41
N GLU A 278 2.75 -18.77 -16.46
CA GLU A 278 2.46 -17.89 -17.57
C GLU A 278 1.20 -18.29 -18.34
N GLY A 279 0.50 -17.30 -18.91
CA GLY A 279 -0.66 -17.54 -19.78
C GLY A 279 -1.91 -18.04 -19.06
N GLN A 280 -1.93 -18.01 -17.72
CA GLN A 280 -3.07 -18.41 -16.91
C GLN A 280 -3.69 -17.20 -16.21
N SER A 281 -5.02 -17.09 -16.31
CA SER A 281 -5.79 -16.14 -15.53
C SER A 281 -5.78 -16.47 -14.03
N MET A 282 -6.06 -15.47 -13.20
CA MET A 282 -6.29 -15.65 -11.75
C MET A 282 -7.25 -16.81 -11.44
N MET A 283 -8.31 -16.98 -12.24
CA MET A 283 -9.31 -18.04 -12.02
C MET A 283 -8.74 -19.43 -12.25
N GLN A 284 -7.96 -19.61 -13.32
CA GLN A 284 -7.33 -20.89 -13.65
C GLN A 284 -6.26 -21.27 -12.62
N ILE A 285 -5.49 -20.29 -12.16
CA ILE A 285 -4.51 -20.45 -11.09
C ILE A 285 -5.23 -20.87 -9.80
N ASN A 286 -6.30 -20.17 -9.42
CA ASN A 286 -7.05 -20.49 -8.20
C ASN A 286 -7.65 -21.91 -8.23
N GLN A 287 -8.17 -22.36 -9.39
CA GLN A 287 -8.67 -23.73 -9.55
C GLN A 287 -7.56 -24.78 -9.36
N GLN A 288 -6.35 -24.51 -9.86
CA GLN A 288 -5.21 -25.41 -9.68
C GLN A 288 -4.68 -25.40 -8.24
N ILE A 289 -4.65 -24.23 -7.58
CA ILE A 289 -4.32 -24.13 -6.15
C ILE A 289 -5.30 -25.00 -5.34
N MET A 290 -6.60 -24.90 -5.62
CA MET A 290 -7.63 -25.71 -4.95
C MET A 290 -7.44 -27.22 -5.21
N ALA A 291 -7.02 -27.61 -6.42
CA ALA A 291 -6.74 -29.00 -6.75
C ALA A 291 -5.47 -29.55 -6.05
N LEU A 292 -4.51 -28.68 -5.77
CA LEU A 292 -3.26 -29.00 -5.04
C LEU A 292 -3.40 -28.80 -3.52
N MET A 293 -4.60 -28.50 -3.02
CA MET A 293 -4.85 -28.36 -1.59
C MET A 293 -4.50 -29.67 -0.86
N GLY A 294 -3.69 -29.57 0.20
CA GLY A 294 -3.16 -30.74 0.91
C GLY A 294 -1.90 -31.36 0.28
N GLN A 295 -1.39 -30.80 -0.82
CA GLN A 295 -0.13 -31.19 -1.45
C GLN A 295 0.88 -30.02 -1.44
N PRO A 296 1.40 -29.65 -0.26
CA PRO A 296 2.15 -28.40 -0.10
C PRO A 296 3.41 -28.29 -0.97
N GLU A 297 4.13 -29.39 -1.18
CA GLU A 297 5.33 -29.42 -2.04
C GLU A 297 4.99 -29.21 -3.52
N GLU A 298 3.92 -29.86 -4.00
CA GLU A 298 3.49 -29.69 -5.39
C GLU A 298 2.89 -28.30 -5.63
N LEU A 299 2.19 -27.76 -4.64
CA LEU A 299 1.71 -26.38 -4.66
C LEU A 299 2.87 -25.38 -4.73
N ALA A 300 3.91 -25.56 -3.91
CA ALA A 300 5.09 -24.70 -3.93
C ALA A 300 5.84 -24.76 -5.27
N LYS A 301 5.99 -25.95 -5.87
CA LYS A 301 6.57 -26.10 -7.21
C LYS A 301 5.71 -25.42 -8.28
N PHE A 302 4.38 -25.58 -8.21
CA PHE A 302 3.45 -25.01 -9.17
C PHE A 302 3.55 -23.49 -9.25
N ILE A 303 3.67 -22.82 -8.10
CA ILE A 303 3.82 -21.35 -8.03
C ILE A 303 5.28 -20.89 -7.98
N ASN A 304 6.24 -21.80 -8.19
CA ASN A 304 7.68 -21.54 -8.06
C ASN A 304 8.01 -20.70 -6.81
N LEU A 305 7.53 -21.19 -5.66
CA LEU A 305 7.65 -20.53 -4.37
C LEU A 305 9.12 -20.46 -3.94
N GLN A 306 9.55 -19.30 -3.48
CA GLN A 306 10.84 -19.08 -2.84
C GLN A 306 10.60 -18.39 -1.50
N ALA A 307 11.22 -18.91 -0.45
CA ALA A 307 11.10 -18.36 0.89
C ALA A 307 12.47 -18.30 1.57
N SER A 308 12.70 -17.25 2.35
CA SER A 308 13.88 -17.10 3.19
C SER A 308 13.48 -16.43 4.49
N GLY A 309 13.97 -16.95 5.61
CA GLY A 309 13.72 -16.36 6.92
C GLY A 309 14.95 -16.43 7.80
N LYS A 310 15.10 -15.41 8.65
CA LYS A 310 16.18 -15.24 9.61
C LYS A 310 15.66 -14.70 10.92
#